data_AF-A0A0M0BRY2-F1
#
_entry.id   AF-A0A0M0BRY2-F1
#
_cell.length_a   1.000
_cell.length_b   1.000
_cell.length_c   1.000
_cell.angle_alpha   90.00
_cell.angle_beta   90.00
_cell.angle_gamma   90.00
#
_symmetry.space_group_name_H-M   'P 1'
#
loop_
_entity.id
_entity.type
_entity.pdbx_description
1 polymer ?
#
loop_
_entity_poly.entity_id
_entity_poly.type
_entity_poly.pdbx_seq_one_letter_code
_entity_poly.pdbx_strand_id
1 'polypeptide(L)' 'MSEKGIYRQYIIKDGELDRRLPFCNRCGRGYFMADHGDRYSCGRCGFTIFKKEKDRSD' A
#
# COMPACT_ATOMS: atom_id res chain seq x y z
N MET A 1 19.35 -10.20 0.34
CA MET A 1 18.15 -9.33 0.37
C MET A 1 17.04 -10.09 -0.33
N SER A 2 16.03 -10.55 0.42
CA SER A 2 14.98 -11.40 -0.17
C SER A 2 14.15 -10.55 -1.13
N GLU A 3 14.27 -10.81 -2.44
CA GLU A 3 13.49 -10.17 -3.49
C GLU A 3 12.02 -10.58 -3.36
N LYS A 4 11.31 -9.93 -2.44
CA LYS A 4 9.85 -10.05 -2.34
C LYS A 4 9.28 -9.34 -3.56
N GLY A 5 8.99 -10.12 -4.60
CA GLY A 5 8.41 -9.61 -5.84
C GLY A 5 7.08 -8.87 -5.63
N ILE A 6 6.81 -7.91 -6.52
CA ILE A 6 5.64 -7.02 -6.48
C ILE A 6 4.32 -7.81 -6.46
N TYR A 7 4.28 -8.99 -7.08
CA TYR A 7 3.11 -9.87 -7.11
C TYR A 7 2.55 -10.22 -5.72
N ARG A 8 3.40 -10.22 -4.67
CA ARG A 8 2.97 -10.52 -3.29
C ARG A 8 2.07 -9.45 -2.68
N GLN A 9 2.02 -8.26 -3.27
CA GLN A 9 1.15 -7.17 -2.83
C GLN A 9 -0.29 -7.33 -3.32
N TYR A 10 -0.55 -8.26 -4.23
CA TYR A 10 -1.89 -8.61 -4.66
C TYR A 10 -2.38 -9.84 -3.89
N ILE A 11 -3.65 -9.81 -3.47
CA ILE A 11 -4.33 -10.93 -2.82
C ILE A 11 -5.61 -11.20 -3.59
N ILE A 12 -5.97 -12.46 -3.76
CA ILE A 12 -7.30 -12.82 -4.25
C ILE A 12 -8.18 -13.05 -3.01
N LYS A 13 -9.25 -12.26 -2.87
CA LYS A 13 -10.29 -12.46 -1.85
C LYS A 13 -11.61 -12.72 -2.58
N ASP A 14 -12.24 -13.86 -2.29
CA ASP A 14 -13.56 -14.21 -2.83
C ASP A 14 -13.69 -14.13 -4.37
N GLY A 15 -12.58 -14.37 -5.08
CA GLY A 15 -12.52 -14.27 -6.54
C GLY A 15 -12.20 -12.87 -7.08
N GLU A 16 -12.08 -11.86 -6.21
CA GLU A 16 -11.69 -10.50 -6.57
C GLU A 16 -10.21 -10.23 -6.28
N LEU A 17 -9.59 -9.42 -7.14
CA LEU A 17 -8.20 -8.99 -6.97
C LEU A 17 -8.12 -7.77 -6.04
N ASP A 18 -7.73 -8.02 -4.79
CA ASP A 18 -7.45 -6.99 -3.80
C ASP A 18 -5.94 -6.70 -3.71
N ARG A 19 -5.58 -5.58 -3.07
CA ARG A 19 -4.21 -5.13 -2.88
C ARG A 19 -3.92 -4.90 -1.40
N ARG A 20 -2.76 -5.36 -0.93
CA ARG A 20 -2.28 -5.17 0.45
C ARG A 20 -1.95 -3.73 0.77
N LEU A 21 -1.33 -3.04 -0.18
CA LEU A 21 -0.82 -1.68 0.01
C LEU A 21 -1.48 -0.73 -1.00
N PRO A 22 -1.73 0.53 -0.62
CA PRO A 22 -2.26 1.52 -1.53
C PRO A 22 -1.21 1.95 -2.56
N PHE A 23 -1.68 2.41 -3.72
CA PHE A 23 -0.83 3.09 -4.69
C PHE A 23 -0.60 4.55 -4.31
N CYS A 24 0.55 5.08 -4.71
CA CYS A 24 0.84 6.50 -4.59
C CYS A 24 -0.08 7.30 -5.54
N ASN A 25 -0.85 8.23 -4.99
CA ASN A 25 -1.70 9.15 -5.74
C ASN A 25 -0.94 10.04 -6.73
N ARG A 26 0.34 10.33 -6.47
CA ARG A 26 1.20 11.14 -7.35
C ARG A 26 1.92 10.31 -8.41
N CYS A 27 2.43 9.14 -8.06
CA CYS A 27 3.18 8.30 -9.00
C CYS A 27 2.28 7.38 -9.85
N GLY A 28 1.06 7.11 -9.39
CA GLY A 28 0.11 6.26 -10.09
C GLY A 28 0.26 4.77 -9.80
N ARG A 29 -0.43 3.96 -10.63
CA ARG A 29 -0.52 2.50 -10.48
C ARG A 29 0.87 1.87 -10.60
N GLY A 30 1.11 0.83 -9.80
CA GLY A 30 2.39 0.12 -9.73
C GLY A 30 3.38 0.68 -8.69
N TYR A 31 3.15 1.91 -8.20
CA TYR A 31 3.94 2.48 -7.10
C TYR A 31 3.24 2.28 -5.77
N PHE A 32 3.51 1.15 -5.13
CA PHE A 32 3.01 0.87 -3.79
C PHE A 32 3.64 1.80 -2.74
N MET A 33 2.82 2.27 -1.81
CA MET A 33 3.29 3.01 -0.65
C MET A 33 3.67 2.04 0.47
N ALA A 34 4.80 2.29 1.13
CA ALA A 34 5.23 1.53 2.29
C ALA A 34 4.37 1.88 3.50
N ASP A 35 3.92 0.86 4.22
CA ASP A 35 3.20 1.02 5.47
C ASP A 35 4.19 1.11 6.64
N HIS A 36 4.12 2.19 7.42
CA HIS A 36 4.92 2.42 8.62
C HIS A 36 4.11 2.32 9.92
N GLY A 37 2.85 1.87 9.85
CA GLY A 37 1.93 1.76 10.98
C GLY A 37 1.00 2.96 11.06
N ASP A 38 1.55 4.15 11.28
CA ASP A 38 0.84 5.44 11.40
C ASP A 38 0.61 6.14 10.04
N ARG A 39 1.41 5.78 9.03
CA ARG A 39 1.39 6.43 7.72
C ARG A 39 1.77 5.48 6.59
N TYR A 40 1.32 5.84 5.40
CA TYR A 40 1.81 5.32 4.13
C TYR A 40 2.81 6.30 3.53
N SER A 41 3.98 5.83 3.09
CA SER A 41 5.01 6.66 2.46
C SER A 41 5.42 6.12 1.08
N CYS A 42 5.55 7.01 0.10
CA CYS A 42 6.01 6.65 -1.23
C CYS A 42 7.54 6.73 -1.33
N GLY A 43 8.19 5.59 -1.56
CA GLY A 43 9.65 5.53 -1.76
C GLY A 43 10.18 6.20 -3.03
N ARG A 44 9.31 6.54 -4.00
CA ARG A 44 9.73 7.23 -5.24
C ARG A 44 9.68 8.75 -5.15
N CYS A 45 8.59 9.32 -4.62
CA CYS A 45 8.37 10.77 -4.60
C CYS A 45 8.28 11.39 -3.21
N GLY A 46 8.42 10.60 -2.13
CA GLY A 46 8.36 11.07 -0.75
C GLY A 46 6.95 11.46 -0.25
N PHE A 47 5.91 11.28 -1.06
CA PHE A 47 4.55 11.60 -0.64
C PHE A 47 4.08 10.70 0.49
N THR A 48 3.48 11.29 1.52
CA THR A 48 3.07 10.60 2.74
C THR A 48 1.59 10.84 3.01
N ILE A 49 0.87 9.78 3.40
CA ILE A 49 -0.53 9.82 3.82
C ILE A 49 -0.59 9.28 5.25
N PHE A 50 -1.09 10.07 6.19
CA PHE A 50 -1.31 9.60 7.57
C PHE A 50 -2.64 8.85 7.68
N LYS A 51 -2.62 7.69 8.35
CA LYS A 51 -3.84 6.92 8.62
C LYS A 51 -4.66 7.68 9.67
N LYS A 52 -5.96 7.81 9.45
CA LYS A 52 -6.86 8.42 10.44
C LYS A 52 -7.31 7.33 11.42
N GLU A 53 -7.47 7.68 12.70
CA GLU A 53 -7.84 6.73 13.77
C GLU A 53 -9.19 6.00 13.56
N LYS A 54 -9.97 6.36 12.54
CA LYS A 54 -11.26 5.74 12.23
C LYS A 54 -11.20 4.41 11.47
N ASP A 55 -10.01 3.98 11.02
CA ASP A 55 -9.85 2.67 10.33
C ASP A 55 -9.63 1.49 11.32
N ARG A 56 -9.91 1.68 12.62
CA ARG A 56 -9.76 0.68 13.70
C ARG A 56 -11.08 0.21 14.34
N SER A 57 -12.22 0.49 13.73
CA SER A 57 -13.53 0.07 14.23
C SER A 57 -14.43 -0.46 13.11
N ASP A 58 -14.16 -1.70 12.68
CA ASP A 58 -15.16 -2.73 12.33
C ASP A 58 -14.44 -4.08 12.28
#